data_AF-A0A0D8HD55-F1
#
_entry.id   AF-A0A0D8HD55-F1
#
_cell.length_a   1.000
_cell.length_b   1.000
_cell.length_c   1.000
_cell.angle_alpha   90.00
_cell.angle_beta   90.00
_cell.angle_gamma   90.00
#
_symmetry.space_group_name_H-M   'P 1'
#
loop_
_entity.id
_entity.type
_entity.pdbx_description
1 polymer ?
#
loop_
_entity_poly.entity_id
_entity_poly.type
_entity_poly.pdbx_seq_one_letter_code
_entity_poly.pdbx_strand_id
1 'polypeptide(L)'
;MNPNSPIYIVLLGLHFGSVTFGFGGVGLSGLYASRLSTGDPESIKYFSSRRIGPKVLVVVALLFGLVLIALSRHPLLFVDAPWLRIAFIAYLIAATISGALIWPIEATVRRLITTGNFEMTAEVRVAMKKILRLSLIVDLAFSLALILMVTQPGHG
;
A
#
# COMPACT_ATOMS: atom_id res chain seq x y z
N MET A 1 0.21 -17.33 -20.10
CA MET A 1 1.58 -17.22 -20.66
C MET A 1 2.44 -18.35 -20.11
N ASN A 2 3.57 -18.73 -20.74
CA ASN A 2 4.53 -19.63 -20.09
C ASN A 2 5.09 -18.89 -18.85
N PRO A 3 5.04 -19.46 -17.62
CA PRO A 3 5.62 -18.84 -16.42
C PRO A 3 7.13 -18.56 -16.55
N ASN A 4 7.82 -19.26 -17.45
CA ASN A 4 9.23 -19.03 -17.76
C ASN A 4 9.45 -17.99 -18.87
N SER A 5 8.40 -17.32 -19.36
CA SER A 5 8.53 -16.25 -20.35
C SER A 5 9.23 -15.03 -19.73
N PRO A 6 10.22 -14.42 -20.38
CA PRO A 6 10.87 -13.20 -19.88
C PRO A 6 9.87 -12.08 -19.58
N ILE A 7 8.83 -11.94 -20.40
CA ILE A 7 7.78 -10.94 -20.21
C ILE A 7 6.99 -11.21 -18.92
N TYR A 8 6.76 -12.49 -18.58
CA TYR A 8 6.02 -12.86 -17.38
C TYR A 8 6.81 -12.50 -16.13
N ILE A 9 8.10 -12.86 -16.13
CA ILE A 9 9.03 -12.59 -15.04
C ILE A 9 9.16 -11.08 -14.81
N VAL A 10 9.30 -10.30 -15.88
CA VAL A 10 9.37 -8.83 -15.79
C VAL A 10 8.07 -8.25 -15.23
N LEU A 11 6.90 -8.64 -15.74
CA LEU A 11 5.62 -8.16 -15.24
C LEU A 11 5.37 -8.54 -13.78
N LEU A 12 5.74 -9.76 -13.39
CA LEU A 12 5.64 -10.23 -12.01
C LEU A 12 6.58 -9.44 -11.10
N GLY A 13 7.83 -9.21 -11.52
CA GLY A 13 8.80 -8.39 -10.79
C GLY A 13 8.32 -6.94 -10.64
N LEU A 14 7.76 -6.36 -11.70
CA LEU A 14 7.19 -5.01 -11.67
C LEU A 14 5.96 -4.92 -10.76
N HIS A 15 5.07 -5.91 -10.81
CA HIS A 15 3.94 -6.01 -9.90
C HIS A 15 4.43 -6.07 -8.45
N PHE A 16 5.28 -7.05 -8.13
CA PHE A 16 5.80 -7.25 -6.79
C PHE A 16 6.53 -6.01 -6.26
N GLY A 17 7.46 -5.46 -7.04
CA GLY A 17 8.18 -4.24 -6.67
C GLY A 17 7.22 -3.06 -6.43
N SER A 18 6.23 -2.86 -7.30
CA SER A 18 5.25 -1.79 -7.14
C SER A 18 4.43 -1.95 -5.85
N VAL A 19 4.01 -3.17 -5.53
CA VAL A 19 3.26 -3.46 -4.29
C VAL A 19 4.15 -3.19 -3.07
N THR A 20 5.38 -3.71 -3.05
CA THR A 20 6.33 -3.56 -1.93
C THR A 20 6.68 -2.11 -1.67
N PHE A 21 7.06 -1.35 -2.69
CA PHE A 21 7.41 0.06 -2.52
C PHE A 21 6.19 0.96 -2.31
N GLY A 22 5.04 0.60 -2.90
CA GLY A 22 3.77 1.29 -2.71
C GLY A 22 3.28 1.20 -1.26
N PHE A 23 3.02 -0.01 -0.77
CA PHE A 23 2.55 -0.22 0.60
C PHE A 23 3.63 -0.06 1.65
N GLY A 24 4.90 -0.34 1.34
CA GLY A 24 6.02 0.02 2.22
C GLY A 24 6.05 1.54 2.48
N GLY A 25 5.66 2.35 1.49
CA GLY A 25 5.48 3.78 1.67
C GLY A 25 4.35 4.16 2.63
N VAL A 26 3.31 3.33 2.77
CA VAL A 26 2.22 3.47 3.74
C VAL A 26 2.67 3.03 5.13
N GLY A 27 3.39 1.91 5.25
CA GLY A 27 4.01 1.47 6.51
C GLY A 27 4.95 2.53 7.09
N LEU A 28 5.76 3.16 6.25
CA LEU A 28 6.58 4.32 6.65
C LEU A 28 5.71 5.48 7.17
N SER A 29 4.53 5.72 6.60
CA SER A 29 3.65 6.78 7.09
C SER A 29 3.11 6.47 8.49
N GLY A 30 2.87 5.19 8.81
CA GLY A 30 2.59 4.76 10.18
C GLY A 30 3.76 5.01 11.13
N LEU A 31 4.98 4.62 10.73
CA LEU A 31 6.19 4.82 11.51
C LEU A 31 6.45 6.30 11.82
N TYR A 32 6.44 7.15 10.80
CA TYR A 32 6.68 8.59 10.96
C TYR A 32 5.51 9.29 11.65
N ALA A 33 4.27 8.80 11.56
CA ALA A 33 3.16 9.33 12.37
C ALA A 33 3.36 9.06 13.86
N SER A 34 3.87 7.88 14.21
CA SER A 34 4.24 7.54 15.59
C SER A 34 5.36 8.45 16.11
N ARG A 35 6.43 8.63 15.33
CA ARG A 35 7.57 9.51 15.68
C ARG A 35 7.19 10.99 15.73
N LEU A 36 6.32 11.46 14.83
CA LEU A 36 5.84 12.84 14.88
C LEU A 36 5.11 13.15 16.20
N SER A 37 4.40 12.15 16.75
CA SER A 37 3.68 12.30 18.02
C SER A 37 4.60 12.49 19.23
N THR A 38 5.90 12.20 19.08
CA THR A 38 6.96 12.44 20.07
C THR A 38 7.83 13.66 19.76
N GLY A 39 7.48 14.45 18.72
CA GLY A 39 8.20 15.67 18.36
C GLY A 39 9.43 15.46 17.48
N ASP A 40 9.55 14.31 16.81
CA ASP A 40 10.68 14.03 15.93
C ASP A 40 10.76 14.99 14.72
N PRO A 41 11.86 15.76 14.54
CA PRO A 41 12.03 16.69 13.42
C PRO A 41 12.09 15.99 12.06
N GLU A 42 12.60 14.76 11.99
CA GLU A 42 12.67 14.00 10.74
C GLU A 42 11.27 13.70 10.19
N SER A 43 10.33 13.45 11.09
CA SER A 43 8.92 13.24 10.77
C SER A 43 8.27 14.48 10.16
N ILE A 44 8.64 15.69 10.60
CA ILE A 44 8.17 16.94 9.98
C ILE A 44 8.65 17.00 8.53
N LYS A 45 9.93 16.71 8.29
CA LYS A 45 10.50 16.65 6.93
C LYS A 45 9.78 15.61 6.08
N TYR A 46 9.50 14.44 6.63
CA TYR A 46 8.77 13.37 5.94
C TYR A 46 7.38 13.84 5.47
N PHE A 47 6.58 14.44 6.34
CA PHE A 47 5.23 14.90 5.99
C PHE A 47 5.21 16.21 5.19
N SER A 48 6.29 17.01 5.21
CA SER A 48 6.42 18.21 4.37
C SER A 48 6.54 17.87 2.86
N SER A 49 7.07 16.69 2.53
CA SER A 49 7.32 16.27 1.15
C SER A 49 6.06 15.78 0.43
N ARG A 50 5.95 16.08 -0.86
CA ARG A 50 4.88 15.55 -1.73
C ARG A 50 5.24 14.15 -2.21
N ARG A 51 4.81 13.12 -1.47
CA ARG A 51 5.08 11.71 -1.79
C ARG A 51 4.11 11.16 -2.86
N ILE A 52 4.34 11.48 -4.13
CA ILE A 52 3.54 10.96 -5.26
C ILE A 52 3.93 9.51 -5.58
N GLY A 53 5.21 9.16 -5.49
CA GLY A 53 5.77 7.85 -5.88
C GLY A 53 5.01 6.65 -5.30
N PRO A 54 4.95 6.48 -3.96
CA PRO A 54 4.24 5.35 -3.36
C PRO A 54 2.77 5.25 -3.76
N LYS A 55 2.10 6.39 -3.98
CA LYS A 55 0.69 6.43 -4.39
C LYS A 55 0.50 5.89 -5.81
N VAL A 56 1.38 6.30 -6.72
CA VAL A 56 1.41 5.80 -8.10
C VAL A 56 1.73 4.31 -8.11
N LEU A 57 2.67 3.86 -7.29
CA LEU A 57 3.06 2.44 -7.22
C LEU A 57 1.91 1.55 -6.74
N VAL A 58 1.09 1.99 -5.78
CA VAL A 58 -0.16 1.28 -5.41
C VAL A 58 -1.16 1.22 -6.57
N VAL A 59 -1.22 2.19 -7.47
CA VAL A 59 -2.12 2.10 -8.64
C VAL A 59 -1.53 1.17 -9.71
N VAL A 60 -0.24 1.34 -9.99
CA VAL A 60 0.47 0.57 -11.03
C VAL A 60 0.56 -0.91 -10.68
N ALA A 61 0.73 -1.25 -9.40
CA ALA A 61 0.66 -2.61 -8.91
C ALA A 61 -0.65 -3.31 -9.32
N LEU A 62 -1.80 -2.64 -9.16
CA LEU A 62 -3.10 -3.19 -9.55
C LEU A 62 -3.14 -3.48 -11.05
N LEU A 63 -2.66 -2.55 -11.88
CA LEU A 63 -2.64 -2.69 -13.32
C LEU A 63 -1.79 -3.89 -13.75
N PHE A 64 -0.58 -4.05 -13.20
CA PHE A 64 0.25 -5.21 -13.52
C PHE A 64 -0.40 -6.53 -13.05
N GLY A 65 -1.07 -6.54 -11.90
CA GLY A 65 -1.81 -7.71 -11.42
C GLY A 65 -2.94 -8.10 -12.38
N LEU A 66 -3.73 -7.14 -12.84
CA LEU A 66 -4.81 -7.37 -13.80
C LEU A 66 -4.28 -7.85 -15.16
N VAL A 67 -3.16 -7.28 -15.64
CA VAL A 67 -2.49 -7.74 -16.87
C VAL A 67 -2.00 -9.18 -16.72
N LEU A 68 -1.39 -9.54 -15.59
CA LEU A 68 -0.95 -10.91 -15.31
C LEU A 68 -2.13 -11.90 -15.30
N ILE A 69 -3.27 -11.52 -14.72
CA ILE A 69 -4.50 -12.32 -14.74
C ILE A 69 -5.02 -12.46 -16.18
N ALA A 70 -5.12 -11.37 -16.93
CA ALA A 70 -5.61 -11.38 -18.31
C ALA A 70 -4.74 -12.21 -19.26
N LEU A 71 -3.42 -12.22 -19.04
CA LEU A 71 -2.47 -13.01 -19.83
C LEU A 71 -2.33 -14.46 -19.34
N SER A 72 -3.04 -14.85 -18.26
CA SER A 72 -3.06 -16.23 -17.78
C SER A 72 -3.76 -17.15 -18.80
N ARG A 73 -3.29 -18.39 -18.93
CA ARG A 73 -3.88 -19.37 -19.88
C ARG A 73 -5.20 -19.96 -19.37
N HIS A 74 -5.58 -19.65 -18.13
CA HIS A 74 -6.78 -20.14 -17.49
C HIS A 74 -7.80 -19.00 -17.43
N PRO A 75 -8.78 -18.94 -18.35
CA PRO A 75 -9.78 -17.88 -18.37
C PRO A 75 -10.62 -17.81 -17.07
N LEU A 76 -10.58 -18.86 -16.26
CA LEU A 76 -11.24 -18.96 -14.96
C LEU A 76 -10.28 -18.93 -13.76
N LEU A 77 -9.00 -18.55 -13.93
CA LEU A 77 -8.02 -18.53 -12.82
C LEU A 77 -8.54 -17.79 -11.59
N PHE A 78 -9.24 -16.67 -11.80
CA PHE A 78 -9.82 -15.89 -10.72
C PHE A 78 -11.04 -16.57 -10.07
N VAL A 79 -11.76 -17.42 -10.80
CA VAL A 79 -12.92 -18.18 -10.30
C VAL A 79 -12.49 -19.44 -9.55
N ASP A 80 -11.40 -20.07 -10.00
CA ASP A 80 -10.94 -21.37 -9.50
C ASP A 80 -9.89 -21.26 -8.37
N ALA A 81 -9.32 -20.06 -8.16
CA ALA A 81 -8.33 -19.80 -7.11
C ALA A 81 -8.93 -18.91 -5.98
N PRO A 82 -9.52 -19.50 -4.92
CA PRO A 82 -9.96 -18.76 -3.73
C PRO A 82 -8.86 -17.87 -3.13
N TRP A 83 -7.62 -18.35 -3.08
CA TRP A 83 -6.49 -17.61 -2.53
C TRP A 83 -6.22 -16.30 -3.31
N LEU A 84 -6.36 -16.33 -4.64
CA LEU A 84 -6.16 -15.17 -5.50
C LEU A 84 -7.25 -14.13 -5.27
N ARG A 85 -8.50 -14.56 -5.10
CA ARG A 85 -9.64 -13.68 -4.77
C ARG A 85 -9.46 -13.00 -3.43
N ILE A 86 -9.11 -13.77 -2.39
CA ILE A 86 -8.91 -13.23 -1.05
C ILE A 86 -7.75 -12.24 -1.04
N ALA A 87 -6.63 -12.57 -1.69
CA ALA A 87 -5.50 -11.67 -1.82
C ALA A 87 -5.85 -10.38 -2.60
N PHE A 88 -6.66 -10.49 -3.66
CA PHE A 88 -7.16 -9.33 -4.40
C PHE A 88 -8.09 -8.45 -3.55
N ILE A 89 -9.00 -9.03 -2.78
CA ILE A 89 -9.86 -8.29 -1.85
C ILE A 89 -9.03 -7.59 -0.78
N ALA A 90 -8.07 -8.30 -0.18
CA ALA A 90 -7.16 -7.71 0.82
C ALA A 90 -6.37 -6.53 0.25
N TYR A 91 -5.90 -6.66 -1.00
CA TYR A 91 -5.27 -5.57 -1.73
C TYR A 91 -6.21 -4.38 -1.93
N LEU A 92 -7.45 -4.60 -2.39
CA LEU A 92 -8.41 -3.53 -2.62
C LEU A 92 -8.75 -2.79 -1.31
N ILE A 93 -8.90 -3.52 -0.20
CA ILE A 93 -9.09 -2.93 1.13
C ILE A 93 -7.89 -2.06 1.49
N ALA A 94 -6.66 -2.58 1.35
CA ALA A 94 -5.43 -1.86 1.66
C ALA A 94 -5.29 -0.58 0.80
N ALA A 95 -5.54 -0.68 -0.50
CA ALA A 95 -5.49 0.45 -1.43
C ALA A 95 -6.58 1.49 -1.10
N THR A 96 -7.79 1.05 -0.76
CA THR A 96 -8.91 1.93 -0.39
C THR A 96 -8.62 2.67 0.91
N ILE A 97 -8.14 1.98 1.96
CA ILE A 97 -7.76 2.63 3.22
C ILE A 97 -6.65 3.65 2.97
N SER A 98 -5.64 3.30 2.17
CA SER A 98 -4.54 4.19 1.83
C SER A 98 -5.03 5.44 1.10
N GLY A 99 -5.85 5.26 0.05
CA GLY A 99 -6.34 6.34 -0.81
C GLY A 99 -7.41 7.23 -0.19
N ALA A 100 -8.39 6.62 0.47
CA ALA A 100 -9.55 7.34 1.00
C ALA A 100 -9.35 7.86 2.43
N LEU A 101 -8.47 7.24 3.22
CA LEU A 101 -8.31 7.58 4.63
C LEU A 101 -6.92 8.13 4.95
N ILE A 102 -5.83 7.44 4.59
CA ILE A 102 -4.47 7.85 4.99
C ILE A 102 -4.01 9.08 4.21
N TRP A 103 -4.02 9.03 2.88
CA TRP A 103 -3.47 10.10 2.05
C TRP A 103 -4.16 11.46 2.21
N PRO A 104 -5.48 11.56 2.45
CA PRO A 104 -6.12 12.85 2.75
C PRO A 104 -5.65 13.44 4.09
N ILE A 105 -5.43 12.60 5.10
CA ILE A 105 -4.89 13.05 6.39
C ILE A 105 -3.45 13.54 6.21
N GLU A 106 -2.61 12.79 5.49
CA GLU A 106 -1.25 13.23 5.14
C GLU A 106 -1.25 14.57 4.39
N ALA A 107 -2.18 14.76 3.45
CA ALA A 107 -2.28 16.00 2.68
C ALA A 107 -2.65 17.19 3.58
N THR A 108 -3.53 16.96 4.55
CA THR A 108 -3.93 17.98 5.55
C THR A 108 -2.74 18.35 6.43
N VAL A 109 -2.02 17.36 6.94
CA VAL A 109 -0.84 17.57 7.81
C VAL A 109 0.29 18.24 7.04
N ARG A 110 0.55 17.79 5.81
CA ARG A 110 1.51 18.45 4.92
C ARG A 110 1.16 19.93 4.75
N ARG A 111 -0.11 20.24 4.47
CA ARG A 111 -0.56 21.62 4.30
C ARG A 111 -0.23 22.45 5.54
N LEU A 112 -0.60 21.97 6.73
CA LEU A 112 -0.30 22.66 8.00
C LEU A 112 1.20 22.93 8.18
N ILE A 113 2.05 21.92 7.89
CA ILE A 113 3.52 22.06 7.96
C ILE A 113 4.02 23.10 6.94
N THR A 114 3.61 22.98 5.68
CA THR A 114 4.11 23.85 4.61
C THR A 114 3.64 25.30 4.70
N THR A 115 2.51 25.57 5.37
CA THR A 115 2.02 26.95 5.58
C THR A 115 2.53 27.56 6.89
N GLY A 116 3.39 26.87 7.64
CA GLY A 116 3.90 27.34 8.95
C GLY A 116 2.87 27.30 10.08
N ASN A 117 1.69 26.73 9.85
CA ASN A 117 0.60 26.63 10.85
C ASN A 117 0.61 25.28 11.57
N PHE A 118 1.79 24.63 11.63
CA PHE A 118 1.90 23.32 12.27
C PHE A 118 2.19 23.49 13.75
N GLU A 119 1.21 23.08 14.54
CA GLU A 119 1.35 22.86 15.96
C GLU A 119 0.89 21.42 16.27
N MET A 120 1.52 20.78 17.25
CA MET A 120 1.14 19.43 17.68
C MET A 120 -0.09 19.49 18.60
N THR A 121 -1.24 19.89 18.02
CA THR A 121 -2.51 19.97 18.74
C THR A 121 -3.08 18.57 19.03
N ALA A 122 -4.14 18.52 19.85
CA ALA A 122 -4.85 17.28 20.15
C ALA A 122 -5.41 16.62 18.86
N GLU A 123 -5.93 17.43 17.94
CA GLU A 123 -6.50 17.00 16.66
C GLU A 123 -5.41 16.38 15.76
N VAL A 124 -4.24 17.01 15.67
CA VAL A 124 -3.10 16.47 14.90
C VAL A 124 -2.63 15.16 15.51
N ARG A 125 -2.57 15.06 16.84
CA ARG A 125 -2.21 13.80 17.54
C ARG A 125 -3.21 12.68 17.27
N VAL A 126 -4.51 12.98 17.26
CA VAL A 126 -5.56 12.00 16.90
C VAL A 126 -5.41 11.57 15.44
N ALA A 127 -5.15 12.51 14.54
CA ALA A 127 -4.90 12.22 13.12
C ALA A 127 -3.67 11.31 12.92
N MET A 128 -2.57 11.56 13.63
CA MET A 128 -1.38 10.70 13.59
C MET A 128 -1.64 9.30 14.14
N LYS A 129 -2.35 9.19 15.28
CA LYS A 129 -2.78 7.89 15.81
C LYS A 129 -3.67 7.14 14.81
N LYS A 130 -4.54 7.86 14.09
CA LYS A 130 -5.37 7.28 13.03
C LYS A 130 -4.51 6.77 11.86
N ILE A 131 -3.54 7.54 11.37
CA ILE A 131 -2.60 7.07 10.34
C ILE A 131 -1.86 5.80 10.81
N LEU A 132 -1.33 5.78 12.03
CA LEU A 132 -0.63 4.62 12.58
C LEU A 132 -1.52 3.36 12.57
N ARG A 133 -2.74 3.46 13.10
CA ARG A 133 -3.68 2.33 13.16
C ARG A 133 -4.09 1.85 11.77
N LEU A 134 -4.39 2.77 10.86
CA LEU A 134 -4.77 2.44 9.49
C LEU A 134 -3.60 1.81 8.72
N SER A 135 -2.37 2.30 8.94
CA SER A 135 -1.17 1.73 8.32
C SER A 135 -0.94 0.30 8.80
N LEU A 136 -1.16 0.02 10.09
CA LEU A 136 -1.10 -1.35 10.60
C LEU A 136 -2.13 -2.28 9.93
N ILE A 137 -3.37 -1.80 9.72
CA ILE A 137 -4.39 -2.58 9.01
C ILE A 137 -3.96 -2.85 7.56
N VAL A 138 -3.39 -1.85 6.89
CA VAL A 138 -2.83 -1.99 5.53
C VAL A 138 -1.70 -3.01 5.50
N ASP A 139 -0.76 -2.94 6.44
CA ASP A 139 0.38 -3.86 6.53
C ASP A 139 -0.07 -5.30 6.79
N LEU A 140 -1.09 -5.51 7.64
CA LEU A 140 -1.70 -6.82 7.87
C LEU A 140 -2.40 -7.35 6.62
N ALA A 141 -3.18 -6.52 5.93
CA ALA A 141 -3.86 -6.91 4.70
C ALA A 141 -2.85 -7.24 3.58
N PHE A 142 -1.78 -6.46 3.45
CA PHE A 142 -0.69 -6.73 2.52
C PHE A 142 0.05 -8.02 2.86
N SER A 143 0.37 -8.24 4.14
CA SER A 143 1.04 -9.47 4.59
C SER A 143 0.17 -10.71 4.33
N LEU A 144 -1.13 -10.63 4.58
CA LEU A 144 -2.08 -11.68 4.25
C LEU A 144 -2.10 -11.97 2.74
N ALA A 145 -2.21 -10.93 1.90
CA ALA A 145 -2.19 -11.08 0.45
C ALA A 145 -0.88 -11.73 -0.03
N LEU A 146 0.26 -11.30 0.52
CA LEU A 146 1.57 -11.87 0.20
C LEU A 146 1.65 -13.35 0.58
N ILE A 147 1.24 -13.72 1.80
CA ILE A 147 1.24 -15.11 2.26
C ILE A 147 0.38 -15.98 1.34
N LEU A 148 -0.81 -15.52 0.97
CA LEU A 148 -1.72 -16.26 0.07
C LEU A 148 -1.12 -16.44 -1.33
N MET A 149 -0.45 -15.41 -1.85
CA MET A 149 0.19 -15.45 -3.18
C MET A 149 1.41 -16.37 -3.22
N VAL A 150 2.14 -16.48 -2.10
CA VAL A 150 3.33 -17.36 -1.97
C VAL A 150 2.94 -18.80 -1.69
N THR A 151 2.00 -19.03 -0.77
CA THR A 151 1.64 -20.39 -0.34
C THR A 151 0.61 -21.06 -1.24
N GLN A 152 -0.18 -20.29 -2.00
CA GLN A 152 -1.16 -20.76 -2.98
C GLN A 152 -2.00 -21.95 -2.46
N PRO A 153 -2.65 -21.81 -1.29
CA PRO A 153 -3.29 -22.94 -0.64
C PRO A 153 -4.37 -23.55 -1.54
N GLY A 154 -4.38 -24.88 -1.62
CA GLY A 154 -5.28 -25.64 -2.50
C GLY A 154 -4.78 -25.79 -3.95
N HIS A 155 -3.56 -25.35 -4.26
CA HIS A 155 -2.83 -25.71 -5.48
C HIS A 155 -1.63 -26.57 -5.08
N GLY A 156 -1.86 -27.87 -4.92
CA GLY A 156 -0.84 -28.91 -4.69
C GLY A 156 -1.06 -30.06 -5.66
#